data_AF-A0A4Z1HL92-F1
#
_entry.id   AF-A0A4Z1HL92-F1
#
_cell.length_a   1.000
_cell.length_b   1.000
_cell.length_c   1.000
_cell.angle_alpha   90.00
_cell.angle_beta   90.00
_cell.angle_gamma   90.00
#
_symmetry.space_group_name_H-M   'P 1'
#
loop_
_entity.id
_entity.type
_entity.pdbx_description
1 polymer ?
#
loop_
_entity_poly.entity_id
_entity_poly.type
_entity_poly.pdbx_seq_one_letter_code
_entity_poly.pdbx_strand_id
1 'polypeptide(L)'
;MFSIIGEEVLRQCNPQDGLADSIISDPLGCNFNPLTLSNFHFSHVHYGSEETWASGDIGDSSASNSANQLWHMQNILGHTNFAATDLSYETVEYADATNSGNSSANNFNLSPFYNRGRKIHHYQGLADGTVAPGANMCFHDHITRTLAPMTLHWNSFYNECWYFACPNQAATLSTSAHSTPGYPDPRHDVLLALMT
;
A
#
# COMPACT_ATOMS: atom_id res chain seq x y z
N MET A 1 21.66 -9.97 8.77
CA MET A 1 21.34 -8.96 9.80
C MET A 1 22.49 -7.98 9.99
N PHE A 2 23.55 -8.29 10.74
CA PHE A 2 24.64 -7.32 11.00
C PHE A 2 25.36 -6.78 9.74
N SER A 3 25.44 -7.55 8.65
CA SER A 3 25.94 -7.07 7.36
C SER A 3 25.09 -5.92 6.78
N ILE A 4 23.77 -6.11 6.72
CA ILE A 4 22.81 -5.12 6.21
C ILE A 4 22.83 -3.85 7.07
N ILE A 5 22.91 -4.01 8.39
CA ILE A 5 23.06 -2.88 9.33
C ILE A 5 24.39 -2.16 9.05
N GLY A 6 25.49 -2.89 8.88
CA GLY A 6 26.81 -2.31 8.59
C GLY A 6 26.87 -1.56 7.26
N GLU A 7 26.27 -2.11 6.21
CA GLU A 7 26.17 -1.48 4.89
C GLU A 7 25.36 -0.18 4.95
N GLU A 8 24.21 -0.17 5.63
CA GLU A 8 23.36 1.02 5.75
C GLU A 8 23.95 2.08 6.69
N VAL A 9 24.62 1.65 7.77
CA VAL A 9 25.42 2.54 8.63
C VAL A 9 26.56 3.18 7.84
N LEU A 10 27.30 2.42 7.01
CA LEU A 10 28.31 3.00 6.12
C LEU A 10 27.69 3.96 5.10
N ARG A 11 26.59 3.56 4.44
CA ARG A 11 25.89 4.38 3.44
C ARG A 11 25.45 5.74 4.00
N GLN A 12 25.03 5.79 5.26
CA GLN A 12 24.58 7.02 5.91
C GLN A 12 25.70 7.80 6.59
N CYS A 13 26.59 7.13 7.34
CA CYS A 13 27.57 7.79 8.21
C CYS A 13 28.85 8.21 7.49
N ASN A 14 29.37 7.40 6.56
CA ASN A 14 30.67 7.66 5.93
C ASN A 14 30.73 9.02 5.21
N PRO A 15 29.69 9.50 4.50
CA PRO A 15 29.75 10.83 3.87
C PRO A 15 29.71 12.02 4.85
N GLN A 16 29.42 11.82 6.15
CA GLN A 16 29.11 12.92 7.08
C GLN A 16 30.35 13.68 7.59
N ASP A 17 31.54 13.08 7.55
CA ASP A 17 32.81 13.77 7.83
C ASP A 17 33.37 14.53 6.60
N GLY A 18 32.70 14.40 5.45
CA GLY A 18 33.08 15.00 4.17
C GLY A 18 33.88 14.10 3.24
N LEU A 19 34.17 12.84 3.61
CA LEU A 19 34.99 11.93 2.80
C LEU A 19 34.36 10.52 2.64
N ALA A 20 33.90 10.21 1.42
CA ALA A 20 33.30 8.91 1.11
C ALA A 20 34.35 7.81 0.82
N ASP A 21 35.05 7.34 1.86
CA ASP A 21 36.15 6.36 1.80
C ASP A 21 35.88 4.99 2.49
N SER A 22 34.65 4.74 2.96
CA SER A 22 34.23 3.58 3.78
C SER A 22 34.76 3.54 5.23
N ILE A 23 35.26 4.65 5.78
CA ILE A 23 35.65 4.81 7.18
C ILE A 23 34.69 5.78 7.88
N ILE A 24 34.25 5.48 9.11
CA ILE A 24 33.44 6.42 9.90
C ILE A 24 34.37 7.12 10.89
N SER A 25 34.86 8.30 10.53
CA SER A 25 35.87 9.02 11.33
C SER A 25 35.30 9.61 12.63
N ASP A 26 34.01 9.96 12.65
CA ASP A 26 33.27 10.35 13.86
C ASP A 26 32.00 9.50 14.04
N PRO A 27 32.09 8.37 14.76
CA PRO A 27 30.93 7.53 15.06
C PRO A 27 29.91 8.16 16.01
N LEU A 28 30.30 9.19 16.79
CA LEU A 28 29.41 9.86 17.74
C LEU A 28 28.64 11.02 17.08
N GLY A 29 29.23 11.64 16.06
CA GLY A 29 28.60 12.66 15.22
C GLY A 29 27.66 12.13 14.15
N CYS A 30 27.63 10.82 13.87
CA CYS A 30 26.77 10.29 12.82
C CYS A 30 25.28 10.43 13.15
N ASN A 31 24.57 11.20 12.33
CA ASN A 31 23.12 11.22 12.28
C ASN A 31 22.60 10.02 11.48
N PHE A 32 22.53 8.85 12.14
CA PHE A 32 22.00 7.62 11.55
C PHE A 32 20.48 7.53 11.73
N ASN A 33 19.75 7.36 10.63
CA ASN A 33 18.33 7.06 10.63
C ASN A 33 18.09 5.55 10.46
N PRO A 34 17.79 4.79 11.53
CA PRO A 34 17.53 3.35 11.44
C PRO A 34 16.22 3.01 10.71
N LEU A 35 15.30 3.96 10.49
CA LEU A 35 14.03 3.70 9.78
C LEU A 35 14.24 3.40 8.29
N THR A 36 15.42 3.70 7.75
CA THR A 36 15.85 3.24 6.41
C THR A 36 16.00 1.72 6.31
N LEU A 37 16.22 1.03 7.43
CA LEU A 37 16.28 -0.43 7.53
C LEU A 37 14.89 -1.04 7.77
N SER A 38 13.87 -0.25 8.11
CA SER A 38 12.50 -0.77 8.18
C SER A 38 11.91 -0.85 6.78
N ASN A 39 11.41 -2.03 6.42
CA ASN A 39 10.66 -2.18 5.18
C ASN A 39 9.33 -1.41 5.30
N PHE A 40 8.92 -0.77 4.20
CA PHE A 40 7.56 -0.27 4.10
C PHE A 40 6.61 -1.46 3.88
N HIS A 41 5.77 -1.76 4.86
CA HIS A 41 4.74 -2.81 4.75
C HIS A 41 3.39 -2.23 4.32
N PHE A 42 2.96 -1.10 4.90
CA PHE A 42 1.67 -0.49 4.58
C PHE A 42 1.63 1.02 4.90
N SER A 43 0.74 1.76 4.22
CA SER A 43 0.54 3.20 4.44
C SER A 43 -0.41 3.49 5.60
N HIS A 44 -0.27 4.66 6.22
CA HIS A 44 -1.27 5.18 7.14
C HIS A 44 -2.57 5.58 6.40
N VAL A 45 -3.71 5.53 7.10
CA VAL A 45 -4.98 6.11 6.62
C VAL A 45 -4.88 7.63 6.48
N HIS A 46 -5.60 8.20 5.53
CA HIS A 46 -5.57 9.65 5.26
C HIS A 46 -6.52 10.43 6.17
N TYR A 47 -6.18 11.69 6.46
CA TYR A 47 -7.15 12.61 7.08
C TYR A 47 -8.38 12.79 6.19
N GLY A 48 -9.57 12.83 6.80
CA GLY A 48 -10.86 12.80 6.11
C GLY A 48 -11.55 11.43 6.13
N SER A 49 -10.86 10.37 6.59
CA SER A 49 -11.43 9.01 6.73
C SER A 49 -12.01 8.70 8.12
N GLU A 50 -12.04 9.68 9.03
CA GLU A 50 -12.29 9.49 10.47
C GLU A 50 -13.64 8.84 10.81
N GLU A 51 -14.63 8.97 9.93
CA GLU A 51 -15.95 8.31 10.09
C GLU A 51 -15.81 6.79 10.17
N THR A 52 -14.95 6.21 9.31
CA THR A 52 -14.76 4.76 9.19
C THR A 52 -13.90 4.17 10.32
N TRP A 53 -13.09 5.00 11.00
CA TRP A 53 -12.20 4.54 12.08
C TRP A 53 -13.00 3.94 13.23
N ALA A 54 -14.09 4.62 13.60
CA ALA A 54 -14.98 4.26 14.71
C ALA A 54 -16.05 3.23 14.35
N SER A 55 -16.30 2.95 13.05
CA SER A 55 -17.17 1.84 12.63
C SER A 55 -16.50 0.47 12.71
N GLY A 56 -15.22 0.42 13.08
CA GLY A 56 -14.48 -0.81 13.37
C GLY A 56 -13.30 -1.11 12.44
N ASP A 57 -12.94 -0.20 11.54
CA ASP A 57 -11.78 -0.44 10.66
C ASP A 57 -10.45 -0.24 11.39
N ILE A 58 -10.39 0.77 12.27
CA ILE A 58 -9.26 0.98 13.20
C ILE A 58 -9.60 0.45 14.58
N GLY A 59 -10.81 0.73 15.07
CA GLY A 59 -11.39 0.06 16.23
C GLY A 59 -12.30 0.93 17.09
N ASP A 60 -13.28 0.27 17.71
CA ASP A 60 -14.30 0.85 18.59
C ASP A 60 -13.99 0.62 20.10
N SER A 61 -12.76 0.19 20.41
CA SER A 61 -12.31 -0.30 21.73
C SER A 61 -12.98 -1.59 22.24
N SER A 62 -13.78 -2.28 21.42
CA SER A 62 -14.38 -3.57 21.78
C SER A 62 -13.45 -4.76 21.49
N ALA A 63 -13.52 -5.79 22.32
CA ALA A 63 -12.82 -7.06 22.05
C ALA A 63 -13.42 -7.82 20.85
N SER A 64 -14.69 -7.56 20.50
CA SER A 64 -15.34 -8.08 19.29
C SER A 64 -14.71 -7.53 18.02
N ASN A 65 -14.32 -6.26 18.02
CA ASN A 65 -13.70 -5.62 16.87
C ASN A 65 -12.34 -6.24 16.54
N SER A 66 -11.44 -6.32 17.53
CA SER A 66 -10.11 -6.90 17.32
C SER A 66 -10.18 -8.38 16.93
N ALA A 67 -11.15 -9.15 17.47
CA ALA A 67 -11.37 -10.54 17.07
C ALA A 67 -11.77 -10.71 15.59
N ASN A 68 -12.52 -9.76 15.02
CA ASN A 68 -12.95 -9.83 13.62
C ASN A 68 -11.79 -9.63 12.61
N GLN A 69 -10.69 -9.01 13.02
CA GLN A 69 -9.54 -8.71 12.15
C GLN A 69 -8.53 -9.87 12.03
N LEU A 70 -8.69 -10.97 12.79
CA LEU A 70 -7.68 -12.04 12.89
C LEU A 70 -7.83 -13.16 11.86
N TRP A 71 -8.84 -13.08 10.99
CA TRP A 71 -9.22 -14.18 10.09
C TRP A 71 -8.07 -14.68 9.21
N HIS A 72 -7.26 -13.77 8.64
CA HIS A 72 -6.12 -14.14 7.78
C HIS A 72 -5.07 -14.97 8.54
N MET A 73 -4.69 -14.54 9.75
CA MET A 73 -3.73 -15.26 10.59
C MET A 73 -4.23 -16.67 10.94
N GLN A 74 -5.52 -16.76 11.31
CA GLN A 74 -6.15 -18.00 11.77
C GLN A 74 -6.43 -19.01 10.65
N ASN A 75 -6.78 -18.54 9.44
CA ASN A 75 -7.32 -19.39 8.36
C ASN A 75 -6.38 -19.51 7.14
N ILE A 76 -5.50 -18.54 6.88
CA ILE A 76 -4.60 -18.52 5.71
C ILE A 76 -3.14 -18.82 6.10
N LEU A 77 -2.69 -18.32 7.26
CA LEU A 77 -1.34 -18.57 7.77
C LEU A 77 -1.26 -19.74 8.77
N GLY A 78 -2.39 -20.35 9.13
CA GLY A 78 -2.45 -21.56 9.95
C GLY A 78 -2.27 -21.35 11.46
N HIS A 79 -2.23 -20.10 11.94
CA HIS A 79 -2.16 -19.78 13.37
C HIS A 79 -3.56 -19.85 14.02
N THR A 80 -4.14 -21.04 14.11
CA THR A 80 -5.57 -21.23 14.45
C THR A 80 -6.04 -20.65 15.79
N ASN A 81 -5.12 -20.42 16.74
CA ASN A 81 -5.41 -19.82 18.05
C ASN A 81 -4.89 -18.37 18.19
N PHE A 82 -4.52 -17.71 17.09
CA PHE A 82 -3.91 -16.37 17.10
C PHE A 82 -4.84 -15.32 17.72
N ALA A 83 -4.33 -14.58 18.70
CA ALA A 83 -4.98 -13.44 19.34
C ALA A 83 -4.35 -12.11 18.89
N ALA A 84 -5.06 -10.99 19.03
CA ALA A 84 -4.55 -9.66 18.67
C ALA A 84 -3.27 -9.27 19.48
N THR A 85 -3.09 -9.85 20.67
CA THR A 85 -1.88 -9.68 21.50
C THR A 85 -0.65 -10.41 20.95
N ASP A 86 -0.83 -11.34 20.02
CA ASP A 86 0.25 -12.14 19.43
C ASP A 86 0.85 -11.42 18.19
N LEU A 87 0.23 -10.31 17.76
CA LEU A 87 0.69 -9.50 16.63
C LEU A 87 2.05 -8.87 16.94
N SER A 88 3.04 -9.25 16.14
CA SER A 88 4.40 -8.73 16.20
C SER A 88 4.95 -8.44 14.81
N TYR A 89 6.06 -7.73 14.71
CA TYR A 89 6.72 -7.49 13.43
C TYR A 89 7.11 -8.81 12.72
N GLU A 90 7.57 -9.82 13.46
CA GLU A 90 7.87 -11.16 12.94
C GLU A 90 6.65 -11.83 12.30
N THR A 91 5.44 -11.61 12.83
CA THR A 91 4.21 -12.15 12.23
C THR A 91 3.85 -11.48 10.89
N VAL A 92 4.25 -10.21 10.70
CA VAL A 92 4.12 -9.50 9.42
C VAL A 92 5.17 -9.99 8.42
N GLU A 93 6.44 -10.10 8.83
CA GLU A 93 7.51 -10.66 7.99
C GLU A 93 7.20 -12.11 7.56
N TYR A 94 6.62 -12.93 8.45
CA TYR A 94 6.17 -14.28 8.11
C TYR A 94 5.03 -14.28 7.09
N ALA A 95 4.07 -13.36 7.20
CA ALA A 95 2.98 -13.21 6.23
C ALA A 95 3.51 -12.83 4.84
N ASP A 96 4.40 -11.83 4.77
CA ASP A 96 5.03 -11.36 3.54
C ASP A 96 5.93 -12.42 2.89
N ALA A 97 6.71 -13.15 3.69
CA ALA A 97 7.58 -14.22 3.21
C ALA A 97 6.80 -15.46 2.73
N THR A 98 5.65 -15.76 3.34
CA THR A 98 4.81 -16.91 2.97
C THR A 98 3.95 -16.60 1.74
N ASN A 99 3.35 -15.39 1.67
CA ASN A 99 2.51 -14.91 0.58
C ASN A 99 1.53 -16.00 0.06
N SER A 100 0.77 -16.59 0.98
CA SER A 100 -0.10 -17.74 0.72
C SER A 100 -1.04 -17.52 -0.47
N GLY A 101 -0.87 -18.29 -1.54
CA GLY A 101 -1.67 -18.18 -2.76
C GLY A 101 -1.31 -16.98 -3.65
N ASN A 102 -0.16 -16.33 -3.41
CA ASN A 102 0.24 -15.07 -4.04
C ASN A 102 -0.74 -13.90 -3.77
N SER A 103 -1.25 -13.84 -2.53
CA SER A 103 -2.26 -12.89 -2.08
C SER A 103 -1.79 -11.43 -2.01
N SER A 104 -0.48 -11.17 -1.91
CA SER A 104 0.07 -9.79 -1.87
C SER A 104 -0.19 -8.97 -3.15
N ALA A 105 -0.65 -9.59 -4.24
CA ALA A 105 -1.00 -8.96 -5.52
C ALA A 105 0.10 -8.06 -6.15
N ASN A 106 1.35 -8.21 -5.73
CA ASN A 106 2.48 -7.31 -5.99
C ASN A 106 3.21 -7.57 -7.33
N ASN A 107 2.55 -8.15 -8.33
CA ASN A 107 3.13 -8.31 -9.66
C ASN A 107 2.99 -7.03 -10.50
N PHE A 108 3.94 -6.12 -10.33
CA PHE A 108 3.99 -4.83 -11.02
C PHE A 108 4.31 -4.92 -12.53
N ASN A 109 4.71 -6.08 -13.05
CA ASN A 109 5.01 -6.26 -14.48
C ASN A 109 3.73 -6.52 -15.28
N LEU A 110 3.05 -5.43 -15.63
CA LEU A 110 1.83 -5.47 -16.45
C LEU A 110 2.09 -5.60 -17.97
N SER A 111 3.34 -5.77 -18.43
CA SER A 111 3.64 -5.92 -19.86
C SER A 111 2.89 -7.06 -20.58
N PRO A 112 2.57 -8.23 -19.97
CA PRO A 112 1.76 -9.26 -20.63
C PRO A 112 0.29 -8.84 -20.82
N PHE A 113 -0.21 -7.90 -20.01
CA PHE A 113 -1.55 -7.34 -20.13
C PHE A 113 -1.59 -6.27 -21.22
N TYR A 114 -0.61 -5.36 -21.23
CA TYR A 114 -0.39 -4.38 -22.30
C TYR A 114 -0.25 -5.03 -23.67
N ASN A 115 0.59 -6.07 -23.80
CA ASN A 115 0.83 -6.79 -25.06
C ASN A 115 -0.43 -7.49 -25.64
N ARG A 116 -1.51 -7.59 -24.85
CA ARG A 116 -2.82 -8.09 -25.29
C ARG A 116 -3.82 -6.98 -25.65
N GLY A 117 -3.36 -5.73 -25.74
CA GLY A 117 -4.17 -4.56 -26.06
C GLY A 117 -5.23 -4.23 -25.00
N ARG A 118 -4.97 -4.56 -23.73
CA ARG A 118 -5.93 -4.39 -22.63
C ARG A 118 -5.64 -3.12 -21.81
N LYS A 119 -6.70 -2.50 -21.30
CA LYS A 119 -6.66 -1.29 -20.44
C LYS A 119 -7.13 -1.61 -19.01
N ILE A 120 -6.66 -0.84 -18.04
CA ILE A 120 -7.08 -0.84 -16.64
C ILE A 120 -7.37 0.62 -16.24
N HIS A 121 -8.54 0.84 -15.64
CA HIS A 121 -8.84 2.06 -14.88
C HIS A 121 -8.77 1.68 -13.41
N HIS A 122 -7.84 2.28 -12.66
CA HIS A 122 -7.69 2.08 -11.23
C HIS A 122 -8.18 3.33 -10.50
N TYR A 123 -8.87 3.15 -9.38
CA TYR A 123 -9.42 4.24 -8.59
C TYR A 123 -9.51 3.83 -7.12
N GLN A 124 -9.42 4.82 -6.23
CA GLN A 124 -9.53 4.63 -4.78
C GLN A 124 -10.07 5.91 -4.14
N GLY A 125 -10.94 5.79 -3.13
CA GLY A 125 -11.43 6.96 -2.39
C GLY A 125 -10.39 7.52 -1.44
N LEU A 126 -10.12 8.82 -1.48
CA LEU A 126 -9.11 9.45 -0.60
C LEU A 126 -9.49 9.46 0.89
N ALA A 127 -10.76 9.19 1.21
CA ALA A 127 -11.31 9.08 2.56
C ALA A 127 -11.58 7.62 2.99
N ASP A 128 -11.00 6.64 2.29
CA ASP A 128 -11.04 5.24 2.72
C ASP A 128 -10.16 5.03 3.98
N GLY A 129 -10.77 4.59 5.08
CA GLY A 129 -10.08 4.15 6.29
C GLY A 129 -10.02 2.63 6.47
N THR A 130 -10.70 1.86 5.62
CA THR A 130 -10.60 0.40 5.55
C THR A 130 -9.33 -0.02 4.80
N VAL A 131 -9.07 0.61 3.64
CA VAL A 131 -7.87 0.38 2.81
C VAL A 131 -7.20 1.72 2.51
N ALA A 132 -6.13 2.00 3.26
CA ALA A 132 -5.41 3.27 3.20
C ALA A 132 -4.97 3.65 1.76
N PRO A 133 -5.35 4.83 1.23
CA PRO A 133 -5.10 5.18 -0.17
C PRO A 133 -3.62 5.33 -0.54
N GLY A 134 -2.74 5.53 0.45
CA GLY A 134 -1.29 5.53 0.23
C GLY A 134 -0.76 4.20 -0.33
N ALA A 135 -1.39 3.06 -0.04
CA ALA A 135 -1.03 1.77 -0.61
C ALA A 135 -1.22 1.77 -2.13
N ASN A 136 -2.27 2.44 -2.60
CA ASN A 136 -2.53 2.65 -4.03
C ASN A 136 -1.46 3.54 -4.68
N MET A 137 -1.04 4.60 -3.99
CA MET A 137 0.05 5.46 -4.46
C MET A 137 1.38 4.70 -4.55
N CYS A 138 1.70 3.83 -3.58
CA CYS A 138 2.87 2.96 -3.64
C CYS A 138 2.78 1.95 -4.81
N PHE A 139 1.60 1.36 -5.05
CA PHE A 139 1.35 0.43 -6.14
C PHE A 139 1.57 1.10 -7.52
N HIS A 140 1.05 2.31 -7.72
CA HIS A 140 1.32 3.16 -8.89
C HIS A 140 2.82 3.32 -9.17
N ASP A 141 3.53 3.68 -8.10
CA ASP A 141 4.95 3.99 -8.10
C ASP A 141 5.80 2.76 -8.48
N HIS A 142 5.43 1.59 -7.96
CA HIS A 142 6.10 0.33 -8.29
C HIS A 142 5.81 -0.13 -9.73
N ILE A 143 4.58 0.02 -10.24
CA ILE A 143 4.26 -0.21 -11.66
C ILE A 143 5.09 0.73 -12.55
N THR A 144 5.08 2.01 -12.24
CA THR A 144 5.78 3.03 -13.04
C THR A 144 7.29 2.75 -13.08
N ARG A 145 7.92 2.45 -11.94
CA ARG A 145 9.35 2.06 -11.88
C ARG A 145 9.63 0.74 -12.63
N THR A 146 8.73 -0.23 -12.57
CA THR A 146 8.88 -1.53 -13.25
C THR A 146 8.79 -1.39 -14.77
N LEU A 147 7.85 -0.56 -15.27
CA LEU A 147 7.59 -0.43 -16.71
C LEU A 147 8.44 0.65 -17.39
N ALA A 148 8.97 1.64 -16.65
CA ALA A 148 9.84 2.70 -17.19
C ALA A 148 11.01 2.19 -18.05
N PRO A 149 11.84 1.20 -17.63
CA PRO A 149 12.94 0.69 -18.47
C PRO A 149 12.47 -0.11 -19.70
N MET A 150 11.19 -0.49 -19.78
CA MET A 150 10.64 -1.27 -20.88
C MET A 150 10.22 -0.41 -22.08
N THR A 151 10.38 0.92 -22.02
CA THR A 151 9.95 1.89 -23.06
C THR A 151 8.46 1.83 -23.42
N LEU A 152 7.63 1.29 -22.52
CA LEU A 152 6.19 1.21 -22.70
C LEU A 152 5.53 2.56 -22.39
N HIS A 153 4.56 2.96 -23.21
CA HIS A 153 3.65 4.07 -22.90
C HIS A 153 2.63 3.62 -21.83
N TRP A 154 3.09 3.41 -20.59
CA TRP A 154 2.28 2.80 -19.53
C TRP A 154 0.99 3.57 -19.23
N ASN A 155 1.03 4.90 -19.30
CA ASN A 155 -0.11 5.80 -19.16
C ASN A 155 -1.19 5.64 -20.26
N SER A 156 -0.90 4.93 -21.36
CA SER A 156 -1.89 4.63 -22.41
C SER A 156 -2.81 3.46 -22.08
N PHE A 157 -2.45 2.64 -21.08
CA PHE A 157 -3.20 1.43 -20.71
C PHE A 157 -3.50 1.32 -19.22
N TYR A 158 -2.73 1.97 -18.36
CA TYR A 158 -2.92 2.01 -16.92
C TYR A 158 -3.08 3.47 -16.48
N ASN A 159 -4.26 3.80 -15.94
CA ASN A 159 -4.58 5.14 -15.47
C ASN A 159 -5.18 5.07 -14.06
N GLU A 160 -4.68 5.92 -13.17
CA GLU A 160 -4.89 5.86 -11.72
C GLU A 160 -5.19 7.24 -11.11
N CYS A 161 -5.35 8.27 -11.94
CA CYS A 161 -5.65 9.64 -11.50
C CYS A 161 -7.10 9.82 -10.99
N TRP A 162 -7.80 8.74 -10.67
CA TRP A 162 -9.24 8.68 -10.49
C TRP A 162 -9.55 8.46 -9.01
N TYR A 163 -9.87 9.55 -8.30
CA TYR A 163 -10.18 9.53 -6.87
C TYR A 163 -11.69 9.66 -6.66
N PHE A 164 -12.40 8.55 -6.86
CA PHE A 164 -13.83 8.44 -6.59
C PHE A 164 -14.00 7.69 -5.27
N ALA A 165 -14.77 8.26 -4.34
CA ALA A 165 -15.12 7.57 -3.11
C ALA A 165 -16.10 6.44 -3.41
N CYS A 166 -15.77 5.23 -2.96
CA CYS A 166 -16.66 4.08 -2.99
C CYS A 166 -17.68 4.18 -1.83
N PRO A 167 -18.66 3.27 -1.74
CA PRO A 167 -19.31 2.97 -0.47
C PRO A 167 -20.16 4.14 0.05
N ASN A 168 -20.20 4.47 1.35
CA ASN A 168 -19.43 4.00 2.54
C ASN A 168 -17.99 4.51 2.77
N GLN A 169 -17.35 5.26 1.86
CA GLN A 169 -16.08 5.96 2.11
C GLN A 169 -16.25 7.49 2.29
N ALA A 170 -17.49 7.96 2.32
CA ALA A 170 -17.87 9.26 2.84
C ALA A 170 -19.30 9.15 3.37
N ALA A 171 -19.57 9.76 4.53
CA ALA A 171 -20.84 9.68 5.27
C ALA A 171 -22.13 10.03 4.48
N THR A 172 -22.00 10.58 3.27
CA THR A 172 -23.09 11.00 2.39
C THR A 172 -23.29 10.11 1.15
N LEU A 173 -22.45 9.10 0.93
CA LEU A 173 -22.54 8.23 -0.25
C LEU A 173 -23.32 6.95 0.02
N SER A 174 -24.25 6.65 -0.90
CA SER A 174 -25.09 5.46 -0.86
C SER A 174 -24.32 4.22 -1.33
N THR A 175 -24.61 3.07 -0.71
CA THR A 175 -24.12 1.74 -1.15
C THR A 175 -24.54 1.33 -2.57
N SER A 176 -25.42 2.11 -3.22
CA SER A 176 -25.89 1.94 -4.60
C SER A 176 -25.47 3.07 -5.55
N ALA A 177 -24.55 3.95 -5.14
CA ALA A 177 -24.05 5.05 -5.97
C ALA A 177 -23.32 4.53 -7.21
N HIS A 178 -23.67 5.09 -8.37
CA HIS A 178 -22.99 4.92 -9.65
C HIS A 178 -23.07 6.25 -10.41
N SER A 179 -22.07 6.51 -11.26
CA SER A 179 -21.78 7.84 -11.81
C SER A 179 -21.59 8.93 -10.72
N THR A 180 -21.18 10.13 -11.12
CA THR A 180 -21.35 11.32 -10.27
C THR A 180 -22.83 11.72 -10.31
N PRO A 181 -23.51 12.00 -9.18
CA PRO A 181 -24.93 12.34 -9.16
C PRO A 181 -25.28 13.50 -10.11
N GLY A 182 -26.17 13.24 -11.07
CA GLY A 182 -26.56 14.19 -12.12
C GLY A 182 -25.72 14.16 -13.40
N TYR A 183 -24.66 13.36 -13.46
CA TYR A 183 -23.74 13.25 -14.60
C TYR A 183 -23.52 11.80 -15.06
N PRO A 184 -24.53 11.16 -15.69
CA PRO A 184 -24.40 9.81 -16.25
C PRO A 184 -23.69 9.85 -17.62
N ASP A 185 -22.42 10.26 -17.66
CA ASP A 185 -21.61 10.34 -18.88
C ASP A 185 -20.19 9.76 -18.69
N PRO A 186 -19.49 9.34 -19.77
CA PRO A 186 -18.18 8.67 -19.69
C PRO A 186 -17.05 9.46 -19.01
N ARG A 187 -17.23 10.75 -18.69
CA ARG A 187 -16.24 11.53 -17.91
C ARG A 187 -16.49 11.47 -16.40
N HIS A 188 -17.65 10.97 -15.98
CA HIS A 188 -18.14 10.98 -14.61
C HIS A 188 -18.60 9.58 -14.12
N ASP A 189 -18.47 8.57 -14.97
CA ASP A 189 -18.77 7.17 -14.68
C ASP A 189 -17.65 6.26 -15.23
N VAL A 190 -17.01 5.49 -14.34
CA VAL A 190 -15.85 4.64 -14.67
C VAL A 190 -16.20 3.43 -15.54
N LEU A 191 -17.44 2.93 -15.46
CA LEU A 191 -17.89 1.82 -16.31
C LEU A 191 -18.14 2.33 -17.73
N LEU A 192 -18.79 3.49 -17.88
CA LEU A 192 -18.98 4.13 -19.19
C LEU A 192 -17.63 4.57 -19.80
N ALA A 193 -16.68 5.05 -19.00
CA ALA A 193 -15.32 5.39 -19.44
C ALA A 193 -14.57 4.19 -20.04
N LEU A 194 -14.74 3.00 -19.46
CA LEU A 194 -14.12 1.76 -19.94
C LEU A 194 -14.73 1.27 -21.27
N MET A 195 -15.97 1.67 -21.58
CA MET A 195 -16.69 1.28 -22.80
C MET A 195 -16.35 2.15 -24.04
N THR A 196 -15.50 3.17 -23.88
CA THR A 196 -15.07 4.11 -24.95
C THR A 196 -13.62 3.93 -25.41
#